data_AF-A0A9N9E9H2-F1
#
_entry.id   AF-A0A9N9E9H2-F1
#
_cell.length_a   1.000
_cell.length_b   1.000
_cell.length_c   1.000
_cell.angle_alpha   90.00
_cell.angle_beta   90.00
_cell.angle_gamma   90.00
#
_symmetry.space_group_name_H-M   'P 1'
#
loop_
_entity.id
_entity.type
_entity.pdbx_description
1 polymer ?
#
loop_
_entity_poly.entity_id
_entity_poly.type
_entity_poly.pdbx_seq_one_letter_code
_entity_poly.pdbx_strand_id
1 'polypeptide(L)'
;AHYKKVFCEDRIDAFDTMNELPKSINIKDAINFMSTAWENVTKETIRNCWMKTSILPEGFLDEYLNDDSEPAVVDVIGEIQDLIEQLPLDQPMDAEEYMVIDDNVIAREIPTDEEIISIVKNCESNESDDGDLETEPLSYAQAITFVDGI
;
A
#
# COMPACT_ATOMS: atom_id res chain seq x y z
N ALA A 1 -4.58 5.80 -13.90
CA ALA A 1 -5.43 5.28 -12.81
C ALA A 1 -5.72 3.79 -13.06
N HIS A 2 -4.74 2.92 -12.78
CA HIS A 2 -4.84 1.48 -13.04
C HIS A 2 -5.73 0.78 -12.01
N TYR A 3 -5.42 0.95 -10.72
CA TYR A 3 -6.13 0.28 -9.63
C TYR A 3 -7.60 0.70 -9.51
N LYS A 4 -7.91 1.95 -9.85
CA LYS A 4 -9.29 2.45 -9.90
C LYS A 4 -10.10 1.72 -10.99
N LYS A 5 -9.47 1.40 -12.12
CA LYS A 5 -10.09 0.66 -13.22
C LYS A 5 -10.31 -0.80 -12.83
N VAL A 6 -9.29 -1.48 -12.29
CA VAL A 6 -9.38 -2.88 -11.82
C VAL A 6 -10.48 -3.05 -10.77
N PHE A 7 -10.56 -2.10 -9.82
CA PHE A 7 -11.63 -2.11 -8.83
C PHE A 7 -13.02 -1.98 -9.47
N CYS A 8 -13.21 -1.05 -10.42
CA CYS A 8 -14.49 -0.92 -11.10
C CYS A 8 -14.85 -2.17 -11.91
N GLU A 9 -13.87 -2.80 -12.58
CA GLU A 9 -14.07 -4.06 -13.33
C GLU A 9 -14.52 -5.19 -12.40
N ASP A 10 -13.83 -5.40 -11.28
CA ASP A 10 -14.21 -6.40 -10.25
C ASP A 10 -15.64 -6.17 -9.72
N ARG A 11 -16.01 -4.90 -9.51
CA ARG A 11 -17.36 -4.53 -9.04
C ARG A 11 -18.45 -4.78 -10.07
N ILE A 12 -18.16 -4.57 -11.36
CA ILE A 12 -19.08 -4.83 -12.47
C ILE A 12 -19.26 -6.35 -12.63
N ASP A 13 -18.16 -7.10 -12.64
CA ASP A 13 -18.20 -8.56 -12.79
C ASP A 13 -18.95 -9.25 -11.63
N ALA A 14 -18.76 -8.76 -10.40
CA ALA A 14 -19.50 -9.26 -9.23
C ALA A 14 -21.01 -9.00 -9.34
N PHE A 15 -21.39 -7.82 -9.83
CA PHE A 15 -22.79 -7.46 -10.04
C PHE A 15 -23.43 -8.31 -11.14
N ASP A 16 -22.75 -8.50 -12.27
CA ASP A 16 -23.24 -9.30 -13.40
C ASP A 16 -23.36 -10.79 -13.06
N THR A 17 -22.45 -11.30 -12.21
CA THR A 17 -22.42 -12.72 -11.83
C THR A 17 -23.40 -13.06 -10.71
N MET A 18 -23.56 -12.17 -9.73
CA MET A 18 -24.37 -12.46 -8.53
C MET A 18 -25.75 -11.79 -8.53
N ASN A 19 -26.00 -10.82 -9.43
CA ASN A 19 -27.23 -10.00 -9.46
C ASN A 19 -27.54 -9.39 -8.07
N GLU A 20 -26.49 -9.14 -7.29
CA GLU A 20 -26.50 -8.56 -5.94
C GLU A 20 -25.70 -7.25 -5.97
N LEU A 21 -26.05 -6.31 -5.08
CA LEU A 21 -25.24 -5.12 -4.87
C LEU A 21 -23.82 -5.54 -4.45
N PRO A 22 -22.77 -4.85 -4.94
CA PRO A 22 -21.40 -5.24 -4.63
C PRO A 22 -21.17 -5.21 -3.12
N LYS A 23 -20.77 -6.35 -2.54
CA LYS A 23 -20.46 -6.49 -1.10
C LYS A 23 -19.46 -5.42 -0.64
N SER A 24 -19.67 -4.79 0.50
CA SER A 24 -18.70 -3.81 1.04
C SER A 24 -17.31 -4.45 1.15
N ILE A 25 -16.26 -3.68 0.83
CA ILE A 25 -14.87 -4.14 1.05
C ILE A 25 -14.68 -4.32 2.55
N ASN A 26 -14.32 -5.52 2.98
CA ASN A 26 -13.87 -5.76 4.35
C ASN A 26 -12.33 -5.65 4.45
N ILE A 27 -11.80 -5.73 5.67
CA ILE A 27 -10.36 -5.60 5.93
C ILE A 27 -9.55 -6.69 5.21
N LYS A 28 -10.08 -7.91 5.09
CA LYS A 28 -9.40 -9.01 4.39
C LYS A 28 -9.27 -8.72 2.91
N ASP A 29 -10.33 -8.20 2.28
CA ASP A 29 -10.31 -7.79 0.87
C ASP A 29 -9.29 -6.67 0.64
N ALA A 30 -9.25 -5.68 1.54
CA ALA A 30 -8.27 -4.59 1.47
C ALA A 30 -6.81 -5.09 1.59
N ILE A 31 -6.54 -6.04 2.49
CA ILE A 31 -5.21 -6.66 2.63
C ILE A 31 -4.82 -7.39 1.34
N ASN A 32 -5.73 -8.18 0.77
CA ASN A 32 -5.48 -8.89 -0.48
C ASN A 32 -5.22 -7.91 -1.63
N PHE A 33 -6.01 -6.83 -1.74
CA PHE A 33 -5.80 -5.79 -2.75
C PHE A 33 -4.44 -5.11 -2.60
N MET A 34 -3.99 -4.80 -1.38
CA MET A 34 -2.66 -4.25 -1.16
C MET A 34 -1.57 -5.24 -1.57
N SER A 35 -1.72 -6.52 -1.23
CA SER A 35 -0.76 -7.57 -1.63
C SER A 35 -0.66 -7.69 -3.15
N THR A 36 -1.79 -7.82 -3.84
CA THR A 36 -1.82 -7.91 -5.31
C THR A 36 -1.33 -6.63 -5.97
N ALA A 37 -1.66 -5.46 -5.42
CA ALA A 37 -1.13 -4.20 -5.95
C ALA A 37 0.39 -4.13 -5.82
N TRP A 38 0.95 -4.60 -4.69
CA TRP A 38 2.39 -4.63 -4.47
C TRP A 38 3.12 -5.55 -5.47
N GLU A 39 2.56 -6.71 -5.79
CA GLU A 39 3.11 -7.63 -6.80
C GLU A 39 3.17 -7.01 -8.20
N ASN A 40 2.34 -6.00 -8.48
CA ASN A 40 2.33 -5.28 -9.76
C ASN A 40 3.27 -4.06 -9.78
N VAL A 41 3.96 -3.74 -8.68
CA VAL A 41 4.93 -2.65 -8.62
C VAL A 41 6.20 -3.05 -9.37
N THR A 42 6.49 -2.34 -10.47
CA THR A 42 7.69 -2.57 -11.30
C THR A 42 8.83 -1.63 -10.94
N LYS A 43 10.08 -1.96 -11.36
CA LYS A 43 11.23 -1.04 -11.32
C LYS A 43 10.89 0.34 -11.91
N GLU A 44 10.18 0.36 -13.03
CA GLU A 44 9.71 1.58 -13.69
C GLU A 44 8.69 2.37 -12.86
N THR A 45 7.83 1.67 -12.11
CA THR A 45 6.88 2.32 -11.19
C THR A 45 7.64 3.09 -10.11
N ILE A 46 8.63 2.47 -9.49
CA ILE A 46 9.51 3.11 -8.49
C ILE A 46 10.27 4.29 -9.10
N ARG A 47 10.80 4.14 -10.34
CA ARG A 47 11.44 5.23 -11.09
C ARG A 47 10.56 6.45 -11.24
N ASN A 48 9.34 6.24 -11.74
CA ASN A 48 8.41 7.32 -12.01
C ASN A 48 7.99 8.04 -10.72
N CYS A 49 7.86 7.30 -9.60
CA CYS A 49 7.60 7.89 -8.30
C CYS A 49 8.73 8.83 -7.87
N TRP A 50 9.99 8.37 -7.88
CA TRP A 50 11.14 9.19 -7.51
C TRP A 50 11.31 10.41 -8.42
N MET A 51 11.22 10.22 -9.74
CA MET A 51 11.30 11.33 -10.72
C MET A 51 10.26 12.42 -10.45
N LYS A 52 9.03 12.03 -10.08
CA LYS A 52 7.96 12.99 -9.75
C LYS A 52 8.21 13.77 -8.46
N THR A 53 8.89 13.19 -7.49
CA THR A 53 9.19 13.87 -6.23
C THR A 53 10.27 14.95 -6.40
N SER A 54 11.06 14.87 -7.48
CA SER A 54 12.24 15.73 -7.72
C SER A 54 13.24 15.74 -6.55
N ILE A 55 13.19 14.71 -5.69
CA ILE A 55 14.13 14.52 -4.57
C ILE A 55 15.49 14.07 -5.13
N LEU A 56 15.49 13.26 -6.20
CA LEU A 56 16.71 12.76 -6.83
C LEU A 56 17.11 13.62 -8.03
N PRO A 57 18.42 13.85 -8.24
CA PRO A 57 18.94 14.48 -9.45
C PRO A 57 18.56 13.71 -10.71
N GLU A 58 18.39 14.43 -11.82
CA GLU A 58 18.10 13.83 -13.12
C GLU A 58 19.26 12.91 -13.57
N GLY A 59 18.93 11.70 -14.02
CA GLY A 59 19.91 10.70 -14.45
C GLY A 59 20.48 9.81 -13.35
N PHE A 60 20.26 10.12 -12.07
CA PHE A 60 20.74 9.28 -10.94
C PHE A 60 20.22 7.84 -11.04
N LEU A 61 18.93 7.68 -11.38
CA LEU A 61 18.28 6.38 -11.41
C LEU A 61 18.58 5.54 -12.66
N ASP A 62 19.18 6.15 -13.69
CA ASP A 62 19.55 5.44 -14.92
C ASP A 62 20.72 4.46 -14.69
N GLU A 63 21.58 4.72 -13.71
CA GLU A 63 22.69 3.84 -13.36
C GLU A 63 22.21 2.59 -12.59
N TYR A 64 21.20 2.73 -11.72
CA TYR A 64 20.71 1.67 -10.84
C TYR A 64 19.64 0.76 -11.45
N LEU A 65 18.87 1.26 -12.42
CA LEU A 65 17.72 0.49 -12.96
C LEU A 65 17.98 -0.17 -14.30
N ASN A 66 19.02 0.26 -15.02
CA ASN A 66 19.45 -0.36 -16.28
C ASN A 66 20.41 -1.54 -16.06
N ASP A 67 20.87 -1.74 -14.83
CA ASP A 67 21.68 -2.89 -14.45
C ASP A 67 20.77 -4.04 -13.99
N ASP A 68 20.68 -5.09 -14.80
CA ASP A 68 20.03 -6.36 -14.45
C ASP A 68 21.04 -7.36 -13.84
N SER A 69 22.27 -6.92 -13.58
CA SER A 69 23.26 -7.72 -12.84
C SER A 69 22.76 -7.97 -11.43
N GLU A 70 23.06 -9.14 -10.86
CA GLU A 70 22.92 -9.32 -9.41
C GLU A 70 23.73 -8.21 -8.73
N PRO A 71 23.17 -7.56 -7.69
CA PRO A 71 23.93 -6.54 -6.98
C PRO A 71 25.25 -7.18 -6.57
N ALA A 72 26.36 -6.56 -6.98
CA ALA A 72 27.64 -6.86 -6.38
C ALA A 72 27.46 -6.79 -4.85
N VAL A 73 28.33 -7.44 -4.08
CA VAL A 73 28.42 -7.16 -2.63
C VAL A 73 28.88 -5.71 -2.49
N VAL A 74 27.90 -4.81 -2.60
CA VAL A 74 27.99 -3.38 -2.42
C VAL A 74 28.12 -3.17 -0.92
N ASP A 75 29.08 -2.35 -0.52
CA ASP A 75 29.17 -1.88 0.86
C ASP A 75 28.02 -0.89 1.09
N VAL A 76 26.82 -1.43 1.29
CA VAL A 76 25.58 -0.66 1.47
C VAL A 76 25.70 0.31 2.66
N ILE A 77 26.41 -0.10 3.71
CA ILE A 77 26.64 0.74 4.88
C ILE A 77 27.56 1.92 4.50
N GLY A 78 28.64 1.66 3.76
CA GLY A 78 29.52 2.70 3.24
C GLY A 78 28.80 3.71 2.34
N GLU A 79 27.96 3.25 1.41
CA GLU A 79 27.18 4.15 0.53
C GLU A 79 26.18 5.01 1.32
N ILE A 80 25.50 4.43 2.30
CA ILE A 80 24.58 5.18 3.17
C ILE A 80 25.36 6.24 3.97
N GLN A 81 26.53 5.89 4.49
CA GLN A 81 27.39 6.83 5.22
C GLN A 81 27.82 8.01 4.32
N ASP A 82 28.26 7.74 3.09
CA ASP A 82 28.63 8.76 2.12
C ASP A 82 27.45 9.69 1.76
N LEU A 83 26.23 9.14 1.68
CA LEU A 83 25.01 9.92 1.42
C LEU A 83 24.63 10.79 2.62
N ILE A 84 24.72 10.27 3.83
CA ILE A 84 24.47 10.99 5.07
C ILE A 84 25.41 12.20 5.20
N GLU A 85 26.69 12.02 4.89
CA GLU A 85 27.71 13.08 4.97
C GLU A 85 27.48 14.22 3.96
N GLN A 86 26.75 13.94 2.88
CA GLN A 86 26.36 14.96 1.90
C GLN A 86 25.14 15.79 2.35
N LEU A 87 24.40 15.35 3.37
CA LEU A 87 23.25 16.08 3.88
C LEU A 87 23.70 17.29 4.71
N PRO A 88 23.05 18.45 4.58
CA PRO A 88 23.38 19.65 5.36
C PRO A 88 22.80 19.55 6.79
N LEU A 89 23.25 18.56 7.56
CA LEU A 89 22.83 18.34 8.94
C LEU A 89 23.94 18.78 9.91
N ASP A 90 23.58 19.53 10.96
CA ASP A 90 24.56 19.99 11.96
C ASP A 90 25.13 18.83 12.80
N GLN A 91 24.34 17.78 12.99
CA GLN A 91 24.69 16.55 13.70
C GLN A 91 24.08 15.35 12.96
N PRO A 92 24.73 14.86 11.89
CA PRO A 92 24.27 13.67 11.19
C PRO A 92 24.45 12.44 12.10
N MET A 93 23.44 11.57 12.13
CA MET A 93 23.57 10.20 12.65
C MET A 93 24.45 9.38 11.71
N ASP A 94 25.10 8.33 12.20
CA ASP A 94 25.84 7.43 11.32
C ASP A 94 24.92 6.42 10.60
N ALA A 95 25.45 5.72 9.60
CA ALA A 95 24.70 4.76 8.82
C ALA A 95 24.11 3.60 9.66
N GLU A 96 24.82 3.18 10.71
CA GLU A 96 24.39 2.08 11.58
C GLU A 96 23.21 2.54 12.46
N GLU A 97 23.29 3.75 13.02
CA GLU A 97 22.22 4.42 13.77
C GLU A 97 20.99 4.64 12.89
N TYR A 98 21.18 5.09 11.65
CA TYR A 98 20.09 5.28 10.68
C TYR A 98 19.33 3.97 10.39
N MET A 99 20.03 2.85 10.24
CA MET A 99 19.40 1.56 9.91
C MET A 99 18.47 1.02 10.99
N VAL A 100 18.71 1.36 12.26
CA VAL A 100 17.96 0.86 13.41
C VAL A 100 17.07 1.93 14.06
N ILE A 101 16.91 3.08 13.40
CA ILE A 101 16.18 4.22 13.96
C ILE A 101 14.74 3.86 14.37
N ASP A 102 14.12 2.95 13.61
CA ASP A 102 12.74 2.52 13.82
C ASP A 102 12.63 1.20 14.61
N ASP A 103 13.73 0.57 15.02
CA ASP A 103 13.70 -0.73 15.73
C ASP A 103 12.97 -0.65 17.08
N ASN A 104 13.05 0.51 17.72
CA ASN A 104 12.36 0.77 18.98
C ASN A 104 10.96 1.39 18.77
N VAL A 105 10.59 1.68 17.53
CA VAL A 105 9.24 2.15 17.20
C VAL A 105 8.35 0.92 17.10
N ILE A 106 7.47 0.74 18.09
CA ILE A 106 6.43 -0.29 18.05
C ILE A 106 5.41 0.11 16.97
N ALA A 107 5.74 -0.16 15.70
CA ALA A 107 4.86 0.08 14.56
C ALA A 107 3.76 -0.97 14.46
N ARG A 108 3.97 -2.15 15.07
CA ARG A 108 3.04 -3.29 15.09
C ARG A 108 3.19 -4.04 16.40
N GLU A 109 2.26 -3.86 17.33
CA GLU A 109 2.07 -4.80 18.42
C GLU A 109 1.46 -6.06 17.78
N ILE A 110 2.28 -7.10 17.58
CA ILE A 110 1.79 -8.39 17.11
C ILE A 110 1.06 -9.02 18.30
N PRO A 111 -0.26 -9.20 18.22
CA PRO A 111 -1.00 -9.79 19.34
C PRO A 111 -0.45 -11.19 19.61
N THR A 112 -0.28 -11.49 20.89
CA THR A 112 0.09 -12.83 21.36
C THR A 112 -1.00 -13.84 20.98
N ASP A 113 -0.63 -15.13 20.93
CA ASP A 113 -1.61 -16.19 20.65
C ASP A 113 -2.77 -16.15 21.64
N GLU A 114 -2.51 -15.84 22.92
CA GLU A 114 -3.53 -15.66 23.95
C GLU A 114 -4.48 -14.49 23.64
N GLU A 115 -3.95 -13.36 23.19
CA GLU A 115 -4.74 -12.18 22.78
C GLU A 115 -5.59 -12.49 21.55
N ILE A 116 -5.01 -13.13 20.52
CA ILE A 116 -5.74 -13.56 19.33
C ILE A 116 -6.90 -14.48 19.72
N ILE A 117 -6.64 -15.50 20.56
CA ILE A 117 -7.67 -16.43 21.03
C ILE A 117 -8.77 -15.69 21.79
N SER A 118 -8.42 -14.68 22.59
CA SER A 118 -9.39 -13.89 23.35
C SER A 118 -10.29 -13.05 22.44
N ILE A 119 -9.73 -12.44 21.39
CA ILE A 119 -10.46 -11.62 20.41
C ILE A 119 -11.43 -12.50 19.63
N VAL A 120 -10.98 -13.65 19.13
CA VAL A 120 -11.81 -14.58 18.36
C VAL A 120 -12.99 -15.09 19.20
N LYS A 121 -12.74 -15.50 20.45
CA LYS A 121 -13.80 -15.97 21.36
C LYS A 121 -14.83 -14.88 21.70
N ASN A 122 -14.41 -13.63 21.81
CA ASN A 122 -15.31 -12.51 22.07
C ASN A 122 -16.12 -12.08 20.83
N CYS A 123 -15.63 -12.31 19.61
CA CYS A 123 -16.37 -12.02 18.37
C CYS A 123 -17.58 -12.94 18.17
N GLU A 124 -17.50 -14.21 18.57
CA GLU A 124 -18.60 -15.19 18.44
C GLU A 124 -19.81 -14.87 19.35
N SER A 125 -19.67 -13.95 20.31
CA SER A 125 -20.71 -13.62 21.29
C SER A 125 -21.58 -12.41 20.92
N ASN A 126 -21.25 -11.68 19.84
CA ASN A 126 -21.91 -10.43 19.45
C ASN A 126 -22.46 -10.46 18.01
N GLU A 127 -23.02 -11.59 17.56
CA GLU A 127 -23.92 -11.57 16.39
C GLU A 127 -25.24 -10.89 16.77
N SER A 128 -25.23 -9.57 16.89
CA SER A 128 -26.43 -8.74 16.89
C SER A 128 -26.68 -8.25 15.47
N ASP A 129 -27.63 -8.90 14.82
CA ASP A 129 -28.52 -8.45 13.73
C ASP A 129 -28.34 -6.97 13.35
N ASP A 130 -27.48 -6.70 12.36
CA ASP A 130 -27.37 -5.38 11.75
C ASP A 130 -28.55 -5.21 10.81
N GLY A 131 -29.54 -4.43 11.26
CA GLY A 131 -30.75 -4.12 10.54
C GLY A 131 -30.45 -3.51 9.17
N ASP A 132 -31.05 -4.14 8.16
CA ASP A 132 -31.14 -3.71 6.76
C ASP A 132 -31.46 -2.21 6.65
N LEU A 133 -30.44 -1.40 6.33
CA LEU A 133 -30.67 -0.04 5.86
C LEU A 133 -31.03 -0.13 4.37
N GLU A 134 -32.34 -0.14 4.09
CA GLU A 134 -32.89 0.01 2.73
C GLU A 134 -32.34 1.30 2.08
N THR A 135 -31.22 1.21 1.37
CA THR A 135 -30.76 2.28 0.50
C THR A 135 -31.42 2.11 -0.86
N GLU A 136 -32.25 3.08 -1.26
CA GLU A 136 -32.84 3.08 -2.60
C GLU A 136 -31.73 3.07 -3.67
N PRO A 137 -31.83 2.18 -4.68
CA PRO A 137 -30.80 2.06 -5.70
C PRO A 137 -30.74 3.33 -6.57
N LEU A 138 -29.58 3.96 -6.62
CA LEU A 138 -29.28 5.04 -7.56
C LEU A 138 -29.29 4.53 -9.00
N SER A 139 -29.91 5.29 -9.91
CA SER A 139 -29.98 4.96 -11.33
C SER A 139 -28.61 5.12 -12.01
N TYR A 140 -28.32 4.24 -12.98
CA TYR A 140 -27.11 4.28 -13.81
C TYR A 140 -26.83 5.66 -14.42
N ALA A 141 -27.88 6.40 -14.81
CA ALA A 141 -27.75 7.74 -15.36
C ALA A 141 -27.23 8.77 -14.34
N GLN A 142 -27.57 8.62 -13.06
CA GLN A 142 -27.13 9.51 -11.99
C GLN A 142 -25.67 9.25 -11.60
N ALA A 143 -25.23 7.99 -11.65
CA ALA A 143 -23.84 7.62 -11.36
C ALA A 143 -22.86 8.22 -12.38
N ILE A 144 -23.20 8.21 -13.68
CA ILE A 144 -22.34 8.76 -14.74
C ILE A 144 -22.15 10.27 -14.57
N THR A 145 -23.22 11.01 -14.27
CA THR A 145 -23.13 12.48 -14.12
C THR A 145 -22.25 12.93 -12.95
N PHE A 146 -22.06 12.08 -11.95
CA PHE A 146 -21.20 12.40 -10.80
C PHE A 146 -19.71 12.21 -11.12
N VAL A 147 -19.39 11.28 -12.02
CA VAL A 147 -18.01 10.99 -12.41
C VAL A 147 -17.47 12.02 -13.40
N ASP A 148 -18.32 12.55 -14.29
CA ASP A 148 -17.93 13.55 -15.29
C ASP A 148 -17.94 15.01 -14.77
N GLY A 149 -18.30 15.20 -13.50
CA GLY A 149 -18.43 16.52 -12.85
C GLY A 149 -17.25 16.96 -11.96
N ILE A 150 -16.15 16.20 -11.91
CA ILE A 150 -14.90 16.52 -11.20
C ILE A 150 -13.76 16.63 -12.21
#